data_AF-A0A8T6LY65-F1
#
_entry.id   AF-A0A8T6LY65-F1
#
_cell.length_a   1.000
_cell.length_b   1.000
_cell.length_c   1.000
_cell.angle_alpha   90.00
_cell.angle_beta   90.00
_cell.angle_gamma   90.00
#
_symmetry.space_group_name_H-M   'P 1'
#
loop_
_entity.id
_entity.type
_entity.pdbx_description
1 polymer ?
#
loop_
_entity_poly.entity_id
_entity_poly.type
_entity_poly.pdbx_seq_one_letter_code
_entity_poly.pdbx_strand_id
1 'polypeptide(L)'
;MQIKLWGVRGSLPSPTTNKEYQDKIRSILQKAAETGFNRETHVDEFIDSLPDSIKYVYGGDTTCATVTSRSGKSYIIDCGSGIRPYGYDLM
;
A
#
# COMPACT_ATOMS: atom_id res chain seq x y z
N MET A 1 6.87 -14.09 -17.98
CA MET A 1 7.76 -13.08 -17.40
C MET A 1 6.88 -12.19 -16.56
N GLN A 2 7.18 -12.07 -15.27
CA GLN A 2 6.39 -11.32 -14.31
C GLN A 2 7.30 -10.30 -13.62
N ILE A 3 6.80 -9.08 -13.44
CA ILE A 3 7.50 -8.02 -12.72
C ILE A 3 6.65 -7.67 -11.50
N LYS A 4 7.26 -7.62 -10.31
CA LYS A 4 6.60 -7.17 -9.07
C LYS A 4 7.43 -6.04 -8.47
N LEU A 5 6.76 -4.92 -8.19
CA LEU A 5 7.36 -3.74 -7.58
C LEU A 5 7.08 -3.78 -6.08
N TRP A 6 8.15 -3.84 -5.29
CA TRP A 6 8.08 -3.92 -3.84
C TRP A 6 8.26 -2.55 -3.19
N GLY A 7 9.09 -1.72 -3.80
CA GLY A 7 9.22 -0.31 -3.46
C GLY A 7 9.43 0.49 -4.74
N VAL A 8 8.86 1.69 -4.77
CA VAL A 8 8.84 2.57 -5.97
C VAL A 8 9.24 4.00 -5.65
N ARG A 9 9.65 4.29 -4.41
CA ARG A 9 10.16 5.61 -4.05
C ARG A 9 11.66 5.70 -4.29
N GLY A 10 12.11 6.91 -4.60
CA GLY A 10 13.53 7.22 -4.73
C GLY A 10 14.27 7.11 -3.40
N SER A 11 15.58 7.37 -3.43
CA SER A 11 16.46 7.33 -2.25
C SER A 11 16.11 8.34 -1.16
N LEU A 12 15.32 9.37 -1.49
CA LEU A 12 14.70 10.28 -0.54
C LEU A 12 13.22 9.88 -0.40
N PRO A 13 12.86 9.03 0.58
CA PRO A 13 11.48 8.62 0.76
C PRO A 13 10.61 9.83 1.07
N SER A 14 9.44 9.91 0.41
CA SER A 14 8.41 10.92 0.68
C SER A 14 7.23 10.25 1.40
N PRO A 15 7.39 9.83 2.66
CA PRO A 15 6.34 9.13 3.38
C PRO A 15 5.09 10.01 3.50
N THR A 16 3.94 9.39 3.70
CA THR A 16 2.70 10.12 3.98
C THR A 16 2.90 11.04 5.18
N THR A 17 2.62 12.33 4.97
CA THR A 17 2.72 13.35 6.02
C THR A 17 1.53 13.27 6.96
N ASN A 18 1.67 13.83 8.17
CA ASN A 18 0.56 13.92 9.13
C ASN A 18 -0.65 14.67 8.56
N LYS A 19 -0.41 15.69 7.72
CA LYS A 19 -1.48 16.45 7.08
C LYS A 19 -2.26 15.58 6.09
N GLU A 20 -1.56 14.89 5.20
CA GLU A 20 -2.20 13.97 4.23
C GLU A 20 -2.96 12.85 4.95
N TYR A 21 -2.42 12.34 6.06
CA TYR A 21 -3.09 11.36 6.89
C TYR A 21 -4.38 11.90 7.53
N GLN A 22 -4.34 13.11 8.10
CA GLN A 22 -5.54 13.78 8.62
C GLN A 22 -6.60 14.02 7.54
N ASP A 23 -6.19 14.39 6.34
CA ASP A 23 -7.10 14.61 5.21
C ASP A 23 -7.77 13.31 4.76
N LYS A 24 -7.05 12.18 4.80
CA LYS A 24 -7.63 10.84 4.62
C LYS A 24 -8.65 10.50 5.69
N ILE A 25 -8.31 10.68 6.97
CA ILE A 25 -9.25 10.43 8.08
C ILE A 25 -10.53 11.25 7.90
N ARG A 26 -10.40 12.55 7.57
CA ARG A 26 -11.57 13.41 7.32
C ARG A 26 -12.46 12.85 6.20
N SER A 27 -11.86 12.43 5.10
CA SER A 27 -12.57 11.84 3.95
C SER A 27 -13.29 10.53 4.31
N ILE A 28 -12.64 9.69 5.13
CA ILE A 28 -13.24 8.43 5.63
C ILE A 28 -14.44 8.75 6.53
N LEU A 29 -14.30 9.70 7.47
CA LEU A 29 -15.39 10.09 8.37
C LEU A 29 -16.58 10.73 7.63
N GLN A 30 -16.32 11.50 6.58
CA GLN A 30 -17.39 12.04 5.72
C GLN A 30 -18.18 10.91 5.04
N LYS A 31 -17.49 9.91 4.48
CA LYS A 31 -18.15 8.73 3.90
C LYS A 31 -18.90 7.88 4.92
N ALA A 32 -18.35 7.75 6.13
CA ALA A 32 -19.02 7.07 7.22
C ALA A 32 -20.35 7.79 7.55
N ALA A 33 -20.34 9.13 7.61
CA ALA A 33 -21.55 9.91 7.84
C ALA A 33 -22.59 9.74 6.71
N GLU A 34 -22.15 9.76 5.45
CA GLU A 34 -23.03 9.58 4.27
C GLU A 34 -23.72 8.21 4.22
N THR A 35 -23.06 7.18 4.75
CA THR A 35 -23.57 5.79 4.76
C THR A 35 -24.42 5.46 5.99
N GLY A 36 -24.56 6.39 6.93
CA GLY A 36 -25.26 6.15 8.20
C GLY A 36 -24.48 5.25 9.17
N PHE A 37 -23.15 5.26 9.08
CA PHE A 37 -22.26 4.46 9.93
C PHE A 37 -22.60 4.66 11.41
N ASN A 38 -22.85 3.55 12.09
CA ASN A 38 -23.31 3.53 13.47
C ASN A 38 -22.77 2.29 14.22
N ARG A 39 -23.29 2.02 15.43
CA ARG A 39 -22.80 0.93 16.29
C ARG A 39 -23.01 -0.47 15.73
N GLU A 40 -23.96 -0.64 14.82
CA GLU A 40 -24.29 -1.92 14.17
C GLU A 40 -23.53 -2.11 12.85
N THR A 41 -22.74 -1.13 12.42
CA THR A 41 -21.98 -1.23 11.17
C THR A 41 -20.87 -2.27 11.30
N HIS A 42 -20.83 -3.20 10.34
CA HIS A 42 -19.70 -4.11 10.16
C HIS A 42 -18.50 -3.32 9.63
N VAL A 43 -17.55 -3.05 10.52
CA VAL A 43 -16.43 -2.14 10.26
C VAL A 43 -15.57 -2.60 9.08
N ASP A 44 -15.30 -3.90 9.00
CA ASP A 44 -14.44 -4.46 7.94
C ASP A 44 -15.10 -4.32 6.56
N GLU A 45 -16.40 -4.59 6.45
CA GLU A 45 -17.16 -4.40 5.20
C GLU A 45 -17.18 -2.93 4.78
N PHE A 46 -17.33 -2.01 5.75
CA PHE A 46 -17.22 -0.58 5.47
C PHE A 46 -15.83 -0.21 4.96
N ILE A 47 -14.76 -0.69 5.61
CA ILE A 47 -13.39 -0.43 5.18
C ILE A 47 -13.17 -0.96 3.75
N ASP A 48 -13.61 -2.17 3.45
CA ASP A 48 -13.47 -2.78 2.12
C ASP A 48 -14.20 -1.99 1.04
N SER A 49 -15.34 -1.38 1.39
CA SER A 49 -16.14 -0.52 0.50
C SER A 49 -15.49 0.84 0.19
N LEU A 50 -14.50 1.28 0.98
CA LEU A 50 -13.83 2.58 0.76
C LEU A 50 -13.03 2.58 -0.55
N PRO A 51 -12.98 3.72 -1.27
CA PRO A 51 -12.06 3.90 -2.39
C PRO A 51 -10.61 3.65 -1.99
N ASP A 52 -9.86 2.97 -2.85
CA ASP A 52 -8.45 2.61 -2.62
C ASP A 52 -7.58 3.80 -2.20
N SER A 53 -7.83 4.98 -2.75
CA SER A 53 -7.07 6.21 -2.48
C SER A 53 -7.07 6.63 -1.01
N ILE A 54 -8.13 6.32 -0.27
CA ILE A 54 -8.26 6.61 1.16
C ILE A 54 -8.16 5.35 2.02
N LYS A 55 -8.44 4.17 1.45
CA LYS A 55 -8.30 2.85 2.11
C LYS A 55 -6.84 2.44 2.30
N TYR A 56 -5.98 2.74 1.33
CA TYR A 56 -4.58 2.30 1.34
C TYR A 56 -3.59 3.47 1.50
N VAL A 57 -2.40 3.16 2.00
CA VAL A 57 -1.22 4.04 1.95
C VAL A 57 -0.28 3.61 0.82
N TYR A 58 0.47 4.55 0.27
CA TYR A 58 1.33 4.27 -0.89
C TYR A 58 2.77 4.74 -0.65
N GLY A 59 3.71 3.96 -1.16
CA GLY A 59 5.09 4.39 -1.35
C GLY A 59 5.85 4.68 -0.06
N GLY A 60 5.81 3.75 0.89
CA GLY A 60 6.73 3.76 2.04
C GLY A 60 8.14 3.27 1.68
N ASP A 61 8.22 2.36 0.69
CA ASP A 61 9.47 1.66 0.39
C ASP A 61 10.26 2.25 -0.79
N THR A 62 11.60 2.29 -0.61
CA THR A 62 12.54 2.63 -1.68
C THR A 62 12.68 1.48 -2.67
N THR A 63 13.14 1.80 -3.88
CA THR A 63 13.19 0.90 -5.04
C THR A 63 13.62 -0.52 -4.70
N CYS A 64 12.73 -1.46 -4.97
CA CYS A 64 13.05 -2.86 -5.09
C CYS A 64 12.03 -3.47 -6.05
N ALA A 65 12.52 -4.16 -7.07
CA ALA A 65 11.68 -4.87 -8.02
C ALA A 65 12.21 -6.29 -8.22
N THR A 66 11.31 -7.20 -8.54
CA THR A 66 11.68 -8.56 -8.93
C THR A 66 11.19 -8.86 -10.32
N VAL A 67 12.01 -9.57 -11.09
CA VAL A 67 11.66 -10.11 -12.40
C VAL A 67 11.74 -11.62 -12.30
N THR A 68 10.61 -12.30 -12.52
CA THR A 68 10.58 -13.76 -12.65
C THR A 68 10.56 -14.13 -14.12
N SER A 69 11.61 -14.82 -14.56
CA SER A 69 11.74 -15.29 -15.95
C SER A 69 10.66 -16.34 -16.28
N ARG A 70 10.53 -16.69 -17.57
CA ARG A 70 9.66 -17.82 -17.97
C ARG A 70 10.13 -19.15 -17.39
N SER A 71 11.42 -19.29 -17.07
CA SER A 71 11.98 -20.49 -16.44
C SER A 71 11.84 -20.51 -14.91
N GLY A 72 11.15 -19.52 -14.32
CA GLY A 72 10.95 -19.42 -12.87
C GLY A 72 12.13 -18.84 -12.09
N LYS A 73 13.20 -18.42 -12.76
CA LYS A 73 14.33 -17.76 -12.08
C LYS A 73 13.94 -16.33 -11.69
N SER A 74 14.10 -16.01 -10.41
CA SER A 74 13.88 -14.66 -9.87
C SER A 74 15.16 -13.84 -9.91
N TYR A 75 15.02 -12.58 -10.33
CA TYR A 75 16.07 -11.57 -10.35
C TYR A 75 15.60 -10.38 -9.52
N ILE A 76 16.45 -9.90 -8.62
CA ILE A 76 16.19 -8.71 -7.81
C ILE A 76 16.86 -7.52 -8.48
N ILE A 77 16.12 -6.44 -8.70
CA ILE A 77 16.58 -5.18 -9.26
C ILE A 77 16.46 -4.14 -8.14
N ASP A 78 17.62 -3.65 -7.71
CA ASP A 78 17.80 -2.83 -6.52
C ASP A 78 17.36 -3.52 -5.22
N CYS A 79 18.08 -3.21 -4.16
CA CYS A 79 17.89 -3.80 -2.83
C CYS A 79 17.55 -2.69 -1.82
N GLY A 80 16.74 -1.71 -2.24
CA GLY A 80 16.15 -0.71 -1.34
C GLY A 80 15.23 -1.35 -0.29
N SER A 81 14.57 -0.54 0.53
CA SER A 81 13.77 -1.03 1.66
C SER A 81 12.64 -1.97 1.25
N GLY A 82 12.16 -1.89 0.01
CA GLY A 82 11.21 -2.85 -0.57
C GLY A 82 11.72 -4.29 -0.62
N ILE A 83 13.02 -4.54 -0.40
CA ILE A 83 13.53 -5.92 -0.27
C ILE A 83 12.96 -6.65 0.96
N ARG A 84 12.56 -5.90 2.00
CA ARG A 84 12.01 -6.48 3.22
C ARG A 84 10.65 -7.16 2.98
N PRO A 85 9.62 -6.51 2.38
CA PRO A 85 8.38 -7.20 2.03
C PRO A 85 8.60 -8.33 1.03
N TYR A 86 9.58 -8.24 0.11
CA TYR A 86 9.94 -9.39 -0.73
C TYR A 86 10.46 -10.58 0.09
N GLY A 87 11.32 -10.33 1.08
CA GLY A 87 11.81 -11.35 1.98
C GLY A 87 10.69 -12.09 2.73
N TYR A 88 9.62 -11.39 3.13
CA TYR A 88 8.46 -12.02 3.75
C TYR A 88 7.61 -12.84 2.76
N ASP A 89 7.55 -12.48 1.48
CA ASP A 89 6.82 -13.23 0.44
C ASP A 89 7.54 -14.53 0.03
N LEU A 90 8.83 -14.65 0.34
CA LEU A 90 9.62 -15.87 0.13
C LEU A 90 9.53 -16.87 1.30
N MET A 91 8.99 -16.46 2.45
CA MET A 91 8.81 -17.32 3.64
C MET A 91 7.44 -18.00 3.61
#